data_AF-A0A952I396-F1
#
_entry.id   AF-A0A952I396-F1
#
_cell.length_a   1.000
_cell.length_b   1.000
_cell.length_c   1.000
_cell.angle_alpha   90.00
_cell.angle_beta   90.00
_cell.angle_gamma   90.00
#
_symmetry.space_group_name_H-M   'P 1'
#
loop_
_entity.id
_entity.type
_entity.pdbx_description
1 polymer ?
#
loop_
_entity_poly.entity_id
_entity_poly.type
_entity_poly.pdbx_seq_one_letter_code
_entity_poly.pdbx_strand_id
1 'polypeptide(L)'
;MSQDNDDSKDLLPFKRPRKKNLDDDDIPLGKGKVVQPKKKEKKHADVPKRHTFFVNPDLLEQLKDLVYTRKYTQGDIEANQSTIINEALEKYLSEYKGEIKSRPQFIRDIEEKKSKRPNSKK
;
A
#
# COMPACT_ATOMS: atom_id res chain seq x y z
N MET A 1 -39.02 -41.85 -0.36
CA MET A 1 -38.74 -40.44 -0.73
C MET A 1 -37.30 -40.17 -0.35
N SER A 2 -36.50 -39.81 -1.35
CA SER A 2 -35.04 -39.81 -1.43
C SER A 2 -34.35 -38.94 -0.35
N GLN A 3 -33.36 -39.54 0.32
CA GLN A 3 -32.28 -38.83 1.00
C GLN A 3 -31.09 -38.78 0.05
N ASP A 4 -30.91 -37.66 -0.64
CA ASP A 4 -29.70 -37.36 -1.39
C ASP A 4 -28.83 -36.45 -0.49
N ASN A 5 -28.04 -37.07 0.38
CA ASN A 5 -26.89 -36.41 0.99
C ASN A 5 -25.76 -36.49 -0.02
N ASP A 6 -25.50 -35.39 -0.72
CA ASP A 6 -24.37 -35.27 -1.64
C ASP A 6 -23.05 -35.27 -0.86
N ASP A 7 -22.52 -36.47 -0.67
CA ASP A 7 -21.13 -36.76 -0.34
C ASP A 7 -20.23 -36.34 -1.51
N SER A 8 -19.88 -35.06 -1.57
CA SER A 8 -18.83 -34.54 -2.45
C SER A 8 -17.64 -33.99 -1.64
N LYS A 9 -16.90 -34.93 -1.06
CA LYS A 9 -15.43 -35.04 -1.19
C LYS A 9 -14.63 -33.75 -0.98
N ASP A 10 -14.42 -33.39 0.29
CA ASP A 10 -13.29 -32.56 0.72
C ASP A 10 -11.98 -33.38 0.61
N LEU A 11 -11.46 -33.50 -0.62
CA LEU A 11 -10.22 -34.22 -0.95
C LEU A 11 -9.00 -33.30 -0.80
N LEU A 12 -8.63 -32.97 0.44
CA LEU A 12 -7.26 -32.51 0.74
C LEU A 12 -6.63 -33.40 1.82
N PRO A 13 -5.68 -34.28 1.47
CA PRO A 13 -5.17 -35.32 2.36
C PRO A 13 -4.06 -34.85 3.32
N PHE A 14 -3.83 -33.54 3.46
CA PHE A 14 -2.71 -33.04 4.26
C PHE A 14 -3.18 -32.43 5.57
N LYS A 15 -3.24 -33.28 6.61
CA LYS A 15 -3.21 -32.82 8.01
C LYS A 15 -1.95 -31.97 8.19
N ARG A 16 -2.11 -30.65 8.37
CA ARG A 16 -0.99 -29.73 8.64
C ARG A 16 -0.21 -30.25 9.87
N PRO A 17 1.12 -30.37 9.82
CA PRO A 17 1.88 -30.79 10.99
C PRO A 17 1.67 -29.81 12.14
N ARG A 18 1.22 -30.30 13.30
CA ARG A 18 1.11 -29.49 14.51
C ARG A 18 2.51 -29.04 14.92
N LYS A 19 2.69 -27.73 15.12
CA LYS A 19 3.92 -27.15 15.66
C LYS A 19 4.16 -27.77 17.04
N LYS A 20 5.23 -28.56 17.18
CA LYS A 20 5.71 -28.98 18.50
C LYS A 20 6.24 -27.72 19.19
N ASN A 21 5.68 -27.37 20.33
CA ASN A 21 6.33 -26.42 21.22
C ASN A 21 7.58 -27.14 21.73
N LEU A 22 8.75 -26.65 21.33
CA LEU A 22 9.99 -26.97 21.99
C LEU A 22 9.99 -26.10 23.24
N ASP A 23 10.00 -26.71 24.42
CA ASP A 23 10.22 -25.97 25.66
C ASP A 23 11.66 -25.43 25.62
N ASP A 24 11.81 -24.13 25.84
CA ASP A 24 13.07 -23.37 25.71
C ASP A 24 14.16 -23.82 26.70
N ASP A 25 13.87 -24.79 27.57
CA ASP A 25 14.71 -25.21 28.70
C ASP A 25 15.88 -26.13 28.30
N ASP A 26 15.91 -26.65 27.07
CA ASP A 26 16.98 -27.56 26.58
C ASP A 26 17.98 -26.88 25.63
N ILE A 27 17.93 -25.56 25.44
CA ILE A 27 18.92 -24.83 24.63
C ILE A 27 20.09 -24.42 25.54
N PRO A 28 21.28 -25.04 25.43
CA PRO A 28 22.42 -24.61 26.21
C PRO A 28 22.80 -23.18 25.82
N LEU A 29 22.65 -22.23 26.76
CA LEU A 29 23.07 -20.83 26.61
C LEU A 29 24.61 -20.75 26.51
N GLY A 30 25.14 -21.04 25.32
CA GLY A 30 26.50 -20.65 24.94
C GLY A 30 26.58 -19.12 24.97
N LYS A 31 27.64 -18.58 25.61
CA LYS A 31 27.89 -17.13 25.76
C LYS A 31 27.87 -16.42 24.40
N GLY A 32 26.70 -15.92 23.99
CA GLY A 32 26.50 -15.21 22.74
C GLY A 32 27.15 -13.83 22.79
N LYS A 33 27.93 -13.50 21.75
CA LYS A 33 28.45 -12.13 21.52
C LYS A 33 27.29 -11.14 21.57
N VAL A 34 27.47 -10.05 22.34
CA VAL A 34 26.52 -8.93 22.40
C VAL A 34 26.46 -8.30 21.00
N VAL A 35 25.41 -8.63 20.25
CA VAL A 35 25.10 -7.95 18.99
C VAL A 35 24.57 -6.57 19.37
N GLN A 36 25.42 -5.55 19.21
CA GLN A 36 24.98 -4.17 19.36
C GLN A 36 23.80 -3.91 18.42
N PRO A 37 22.70 -3.29 18.89
CA PRO A 37 21.60 -2.95 18.03
C PRO A 37 22.10 -1.91 17.02
N LYS A 38 22.26 -2.31 15.75
CA LYS A 38 22.48 -1.34 14.67
C LYS A 38 21.29 -0.38 14.72
N LYS A 39 21.54 0.88 15.12
CA LYS A 39 20.62 1.98 14.88
C LYS A 39 20.35 1.99 13.38
N LYS A 40 19.21 1.43 12.98
CA LYS A 40 18.72 1.59 11.62
C LYS A 40 18.34 3.06 11.51
N GLU A 41 19.25 3.88 10.99
CA GLU A 41 18.89 5.16 10.41
C GLU A 41 17.75 4.88 9.44
N LYS A 42 16.53 5.31 9.81
CA LYS A 42 15.42 5.32 8.89
C LYS A 42 15.76 6.39 7.86
N LYS A 43 16.51 6.02 6.82
CA LYS A 43 16.50 6.77 5.58
C LYS A 43 15.03 6.87 5.20
N HIS A 44 14.46 8.06 5.31
CA HIS A 44 13.18 8.37 4.67
C HIS A 44 13.45 8.27 3.18
N ALA A 45 13.46 7.04 2.66
CA ALA A 45 13.38 6.80 1.25
C ALA A 45 12.09 7.47 0.79
N ASP A 46 12.17 8.11 -0.37
CA ASP A 46 11.09 8.81 -1.05
C ASP A 46 10.05 7.79 -1.54
N VAL A 47 9.46 7.07 -0.59
CA VAL A 47 8.53 5.98 -0.86
C VAL A 47 7.19 6.64 -1.19
N PRO A 48 6.62 6.36 -2.36
CA PRO A 48 5.34 6.93 -2.74
C PRO A 48 4.28 6.59 -1.69
N LYS A 49 3.63 7.62 -1.16
CA LYS A 49 2.57 7.46 -0.16
C LYS A 49 1.24 7.22 -0.87
N ARG A 50 0.52 6.17 -0.46
CA ARG A 50 -0.81 5.89 -1.00
C ARG A 50 -1.80 6.94 -0.50
N HIS A 51 -2.51 7.56 -1.44
CA HIS A 51 -3.62 8.46 -1.18
C HIS A 51 -4.90 7.93 -1.84
N THR A 52 -6.05 8.19 -1.22
CA THR A 52 -7.37 7.86 -1.77
C THR A 52 -8.18 9.15 -1.83
N PHE A 53 -8.84 9.40 -2.96
CA PHE A 53 -9.64 10.58 -3.22
C PHE A 53 -10.93 10.17 -3.94
N PHE A 54 -11.95 11.01 -3.84
CA PHE A 54 -13.22 10.83 -4.55
C PHE A 54 -13.11 11.47 -5.93
N VAL A 55 -13.66 10.79 -6.94
CA VAL A 55 -13.66 11.23 -8.34
C VAL A 55 -15.06 11.07 -8.88
N ASN A 56 -15.45 11.94 -9.81
CA ASN A 56 -16.69 11.77 -10.55
C ASN A 56 -16.65 10.44 -11.34
N PRO A 57 -17.75 9.68 -11.40
CA PRO A 57 -17.78 8.38 -12.05
C PRO A 57 -17.41 8.46 -13.54
N ASP A 58 -17.94 9.44 -14.26
CA ASP A 58 -17.68 9.63 -15.69
C ASP A 58 -16.20 9.88 -15.99
N LEU A 59 -15.53 10.66 -15.13
CA LEU A 59 -14.09 10.91 -15.24
C LEU A 59 -13.28 9.63 -15.01
N LEU A 60 -13.73 8.75 -14.10
CA LEU A 60 -13.07 7.48 -13.85
C LEU A 60 -13.20 6.53 -15.05
N GLU A 61 -14.34 6.54 -15.74
CA GLU A 61 -14.53 5.76 -16.97
C GLU A 61 -13.63 6.27 -18.09
N GLN A 62 -13.61 7.59 -18.33
CA GLN A 62 -12.70 8.20 -19.31
C GLN A 62 -11.23 7.90 -19.01
N LEU A 63 -10.83 7.91 -17.73
CA LEU A 63 -9.48 7.54 -17.32
C LEU A 63 -9.17 6.08 -17.68
N LYS A 64 -10.10 5.15 -17.46
CA LYS A 64 -9.94 3.74 -17.82
C LYS A 64 -9.81 3.56 -19.33
N ASP A 65 -10.62 4.25 -20.10
CA ASP A 65 -10.55 4.23 -21.57
C ASP A 65 -9.19 4.76 -22.05
N LEU A 66 -8.70 5.83 -21.43
CA LEU A 66 -7.38 6.39 -21.75
C LEU A 66 -6.24 5.41 -21.38
N VAL A 67 -6.31 4.73 -20.23
CA VAL A 67 -5.36 3.66 -19.89
C VAL A 67 -5.40 2.55 -20.94
N TYR A 68 -6.59 2.13 -21.34
CA TYR A 68 -6.77 1.08 -22.35
C TYR A 68 -6.14 1.49 -23.69
N THR A 69 -6.44 2.69 -24.19
CA THR A 69 -5.86 3.18 -25.45
C THR A 69 -4.33 3.23 -25.38
N ARG A 70 -3.73 3.80 -24.33
CA ARG A 70 -2.26 3.83 -24.20
C ARG A 70 -1.62 2.45 -24.17
N LYS A 71 -2.18 1.51 -23.42
CA LYS A 71 -1.68 0.14 -23.34
C LYS A 71 -1.78 -0.59 -24.67
N TYR A 72 -2.97 -0.60 -25.26
CA TYR A 72 -3.30 -1.53 -26.34
C TYR A 72 -3.12 -0.91 -27.73
N THR A 73 -3.20 0.42 -27.86
CA THR A 73 -3.02 1.11 -29.16
C THR A 73 -1.63 1.72 -29.31
N GLN A 74 -1.03 2.23 -28.23
CA GLN A 74 0.28 2.88 -28.26
C GLN A 74 1.42 1.97 -27.77
N GLY A 75 1.10 0.79 -27.23
CA GLY A 75 2.09 -0.20 -26.80
C GLY A 75 2.81 0.15 -25.49
N ASP A 76 2.26 1.08 -24.70
CA ASP A 76 2.87 1.49 -23.43
C ASP A 76 2.47 0.53 -22.30
N ILE A 77 3.34 -0.43 -22.03
CA ILE A 77 3.11 -1.52 -21.06
C ILE A 77 3.03 -0.98 -19.63
N GLU A 78 3.70 0.15 -19.35
CA GLU A 78 3.80 0.75 -18.01
C GLU A 78 2.65 1.73 -17.70
N ALA A 79 1.78 2.01 -18.68
CA ALA A 79 0.61 2.84 -18.47
C ALA A 79 -0.27 2.25 -17.37
N ASN A 80 -0.60 3.01 -16.34
CA ASN A 80 -1.51 2.64 -15.27
C ASN A 80 -2.30 3.88 -14.89
N GLN A 81 -3.44 3.71 -14.23
CA GLN A 81 -4.22 4.83 -13.73
C GLN A 81 -3.35 5.77 -12.88
N SER A 82 -2.50 5.22 -12.02
CA SER A 82 -1.59 6.01 -11.19
C SER A 82 -0.55 6.79 -12.00
N THR A 83 0.03 6.21 -13.05
CA THR A 83 1.06 6.88 -13.84
C THR A 83 0.46 8.00 -14.69
N ILE A 84 -0.71 7.76 -15.28
CA ILE A 84 -1.47 8.77 -16.02
C ILE A 84 -1.89 9.94 -15.11
N ILE A 85 -2.36 9.65 -13.90
CA ILE A 85 -2.73 10.70 -12.93
C ILE A 85 -1.51 11.53 -12.55
N ASN A 86 -0.37 10.88 -12.26
CA ASN A 86 0.85 11.61 -11.91
C ASN A 86 1.35 12.47 -13.07
N GLU A 87 1.36 11.95 -14.30
CA GLU A 87 1.76 12.71 -15.49
C GLU A 87 0.84 13.91 -15.73
N ALA A 88 -0.47 13.74 -15.57
CA ALA A 88 -1.45 14.82 -15.70
C ALA A 88 -1.24 15.91 -14.63
N LEU A 89 -0.99 15.51 -13.38
CA LEU A 89 -0.68 16.44 -12.29
C LEU A 89 0.64 17.16 -12.52
N GLU A 90 1.68 16.48 -12.98
CA GLU A 90 2.98 17.09 -13.30
C GLU A 90 2.85 18.11 -14.42
N LYS A 91 2.10 17.78 -15.49
CA LYS A 91 1.79 18.70 -16.58
C LYS A 91 1.04 19.93 -16.06
N TYR A 92 -0.04 19.73 -15.32
CA TYR A 92 -0.83 20.81 -14.75
C TYR A 92 0.03 21.70 -13.83
N LEU A 93 0.78 21.11 -12.89
CA LEU A 93 1.66 21.87 -11.98
C LEU A 93 2.80 22.59 -12.73
N SER A 94 3.25 22.04 -13.86
CA SER A 94 4.27 22.68 -14.68
C SER A 94 3.79 23.98 -15.33
N GLU A 95 2.49 24.07 -15.66
CA GLU A 95 1.88 25.28 -16.23
C GLU A 95 1.86 26.44 -15.22
N TYR A 96 1.72 26.14 -13.92
CA TYR A 96 1.72 27.14 -12.84
C TYR A 96 3.13 27.39 -12.23
N LYS A 97 4.20 26.96 -12.93
CA LYS A 97 5.58 27.19 -12.47
C LYS A 97 5.86 28.70 -12.33
N GLY A 98 5.94 29.16 -11.08
CA GLY A 98 6.23 30.56 -10.72
C GLY A 98 5.19 31.17 -9.78
N GLU A 99 3.95 30.69 -9.81
CA GLU A 99 2.86 31.18 -8.95
C GLU A 99 2.71 30.35 -7.66
N ILE A 100 3.15 29.09 -7.70
CA ILE A 100 3.08 28.17 -6.56
C ILE A 100 4.14 28.56 -5.53
N LYS A 101 3.75 29.40 -4.57
CA LYS A 101 4.54 29.66 -3.37
C LYS A 101 4.47 28.47 -2.42
N SER A 102 5.59 28.14 -1.78
CA SER A 102 5.60 27.11 -0.74
C SER A 102 4.67 27.52 0.40
N ARG A 103 3.83 26.58 0.84
CA ARG A 103 2.94 26.81 1.99
C ARG A 103 3.78 27.12 3.23
N PRO A 104 3.43 28.15 4.04
CA PRO A 104 4.12 28.48 5.28
C PRO A 104 4.20 27.28 6.22
N GLN A 105 5.31 27.16 6.95
CA GLN A 105 5.58 25.99 7.79
C GLN A 105 4.49 25.77 8.86
N PHE A 106 3.95 26.85 9.45
CA PHE A 106 2.92 26.74 10.48
C PHE A 106 1.64 26.03 9.99
N ILE A 107 1.27 26.18 8.71
CA ILE A 107 0.09 25.50 8.13
C ILE A 107 0.36 24.01 7.96
N ARG A 108 1.58 23.64 7.53
CA ARG A 108 2.00 22.24 7.39
C ARG A 108 1.92 21.50 8.72
N ASP A 109 2.39 22.13 9.79
CA ASP A 109 2.37 21.55 11.14
C ASP A 109 0.94 21.37 11.67
N ILE A 110 0.01 22.27 11.32
CA ILE A 110 -1.41 22.14 11.69
C ILE A 110 -2.06 20.97 10.95
N GLU A 111 -1.82 20.82 9.65
CA GLU A 111 -2.35 19.70 8.86
C GLU A 111 -1.82 18.35 9.37
N GLU A 112 -0.53 18.28 9.68
CA GLU A 112 0.08 17.06 10.21
C GLU A 112 -0.53 16.69 11.58
N LYS A 113 -0.72 17.67 12.48
CA LYS A 113 -1.39 17.45 13.77
C LYS A 113 -2.85 17.00 13.62
N LYS A 114 -3.59 17.52 12.63
CA LYS A 114 -4.95 17.07 12.32
C LYS A 114 -4.97 15.59 11.88
N SER A 115 -4.00 15.17 11.07
CA SER A 115 -3.90 13.78 10.61
C SER A 115 -3.58 12.77 11.71
N LYS A 116 -2.95 13.23 12.81
CA LYS A 116 -2.53 12.40 13.95
C LYS A 116 -3.53 12.39 15.12
N ARG A 117 -4.68 13.06 15.01
CA ARG A 117 -5.66 13.06 16.10
C ARG A 117 -6.09 11.62 16.39
N PRO A 118 -5.92 11.11 17.62
CA PRO A 118 -6.41 9.78 17.96
C PRO A 118 -7.91 9.78 17.69
N ASN A 119 -8.36 8.75 16.97
CA ASN A 119 -9.76 8.57 16.63
C ASN A 119 -10.54 8.51 17.95
N SER A 120 -11.14 9.62 18.36
CA SER A 120 -11.92 9.69 19.60
C SER A 120 -13.26 9.00 19.35
N LYS A 121 -13.24 7.67 19.28
CA LYS A 121 -14.43 6.88 19.52
C LYS A 121 -14.72 6.97 21.02
N LYS A 122 -15.59 7.90 21.39
CA LYS A 122 -16.42 7.76 22.59
C LYS A 122 -17.60 6.87 22.25
#